data_AF-A0A2J1DZ10-F1
#
_entry.id   AF-A0A2J1DZ10-F1
#
_cell.length_a   1.000
_cell.length_b   1.000
_cell.length_c   1.000
_cell.angle_alpha   90.00
_cell.angle_beta   90.00
_cell.angle_gamma   90.00
#
_symmetry.space_group_name_H-M   'P 1'
#
loop_
_entity.id
_entity.type
_entity.pdbx_description
1 polymer ?
#
loop_
_entity_poly.entity_id
_entity_poly.type
_entity_poly.pdbx_seq_one_letter_code
_entity_poly.pdbx_strand_id
1 'polypeptide(L)'
;MKLSDPSFRQTVEFIPTSSLALDIALGVGGIPRGRVAEIFGPEGSGKTTLAQHIIAQAQKMGEKAAYIDVEHALDPKYASTCGVNLDELLISQPDTGEEALGIAEELVRSAAIGVIVIDSVAALVPKAEIEGDMGDSHVGLQARLMSQALRKLTASIGQTRTAVVFINQLREKVGVMFGNPEVTPGGRALKFYSSVRIDLRRIETIKQGTVAVGTRVRAKVVKNKVAPPFRTAEFDIMFDSGISREGNLIDLGVSSEVIRKAGAFFSYGDIRLGQGRESAKNYLAANPDLAQEIEEKIRASAVTLCSIGDGD
;
A
#
# COMPACT_ATOMS: atom_id res chain seq x y z
N MET A 1 13.13 26.01 -16.05
CA MET A 1 12.68 26.34 -14.67
C MET A 1 13.85 26.14 -13.72
N LYS A 2 13.95 26.94 -12.65
CA LYS A 2 15.01 26.79 -11.63
C LYS A 2 14.46 26.04 -10.42
N LEU A 3 15.27 25.18 -9.79
CA LEU A 3 14.87 24.44 -8.59
C LEU A 3 14.52 25.35 -7.40
N SER A 4 15.04 26.58 -7.42
CA SER A 4 14.80 27.63 -6.44
C SER A 4 13.44 28.31 -6.57
N ASP A 5 12.68 28.00 -7.63
CA ASP A 5 11.37 28.58 -7.85
C ASP A 5 10.37 28.00 -6.83
N PRO A 6 9.68 28.83 -6.03
CA PRO A 6 8.67 28.36 -5.08
C PRO A 6 7.57 27.52 -5.73
N SER A 7 7.27 27.74 -7.01
CA SER A 7 6.32 26.92 -7.78
C SER A 7 6.77 25.45 -7.93
N PHE A 8 8.05 25.14 -7.69
CA PHE A 8 8.61 23.79 -7.70
C PHE A 8 8.44 23.05 -6.36
N ARG A 9 8.12 23.75 -5.26
CA ARG A 9 7.68 23.12 -4.00
C ARG A 9 6.24 22.64 -4.15
N GLN A 10 6.02 21.67 -5.03
CA GLN A 10 4.72 21.02 -5.14
C GLN A 10 4.52 20.10 -3.93
N THR A 11 3.46 20.36 -3.18
CA THR A 11 2.92 19.40 -2.23
C THR A 11 2.59 18.13 -3.01
N VAL A 12 3.26 17.03 -2.69
CA VAL A 12 3.02 15.74 -3.37
C VAL A 12 1.63 15.28 -2.97
N GLU A 13 0.72 15.24 -3.93
CA GLU A 13 -0.62 14.71 -3.69
C GLU A 13 -0.58 13.19 -3.50
N PHE A 14 -1.51 12.67 -2.71
CA PHE A 14 -1.49 11.28 -2.29
C PHE A 14 -2.90 10.67 -2.17
N ILE A 15 -2.91 9.35 -2.03
CA ILE A 15 -4.08 8.53 -1.69
C ILE A 15 -3.78 7.87 -0.33
N PRO A 16 -4.59 8.10 0.72
CA PRO A 16 -4.41 7.46 2.02
C PRO A 16 -4.41 5.93 1.92
N THR A 17 -3.66 5.25 2.79
CA THR A 17 -3.56 3.79 2.77
C THR A 17 -4.58 3.08 3.66
N SER A 18 -5.45 3.84 4.36
CA SER A 18 -6.28 3.39 5.49
C SER A 18 -5.51 2.98 6.75
N SER A 19 -4.18 2.89 6.71
CA SER A 19 -3.33 2.79 7.91
C SER A 19 -2.67 4.14 8.17
N LEU A 20 -3.08 4.79 9.26
CA LEU A 20 -2.46 6.04 9.71
C LEU A 20 -0.95 5.86 9.95
N ALA A 21 -0.54 4.71 10.47
CA ALA A 21 0.86 4.43 10.72
C ALA A 21 1.66 4.39 9.41
N LEU A 22 1.11 3.75 8.37
CA LEU A 22 1.75 3.70 7.06
C LEU A 22 1.74 5.07 6.37
N ASP A 23 0.65 5.83 6.47
CA ASP A 23 0.57 7.19 5.95
C ASP A 23 1.67 8.10 6.55
N ILE A 24 1.90 8.02 7.86
CA ILE A 24 2.99 8.72 8.56
C ILE A 24 4.37 8.19 8.11
N ALA A 25 4.53 6.87 7.98
CA ALA A 25 5.78 6.26 7.54
C ALA A 25 6.14 6.64 6.09
N LEU A 26 5.15 6.86 5.23
CA LEU A 26 5.33 7.37 3.86
C LEU A 26 5.72 8.85 3.84
N GLY A 27 5.48 9.59 4.92
CA GLY A 27 5.90 10.98 5.12
C GLY A 27 5.07 12.02 4.36
N VAL A 28 4.47 11.63 3.23
CA VAL A 28 3.54 12.47 2.46
C VAL A 28 2.07 12.21 2.79
N GLY A 29 1.76 11.23 3.66
CA GLY A 29 0.40 10.91 4.07
C GLY A 29 -0.29 9.78 3.28
N GLY A 30 0.38 9.18 2.30
CA GLY A 30 -0.19 8.06 1.53
C GLY A 30 0.60 7.71 0.27
N ILE A 31 -0.02 6.97 -0.64
CA ILE A 31 0.55 6.60 -1.94
C ILE A 31 0.60 7.84 -2.84
N PRO A 32 1.78 8.25 -3.36
CA PRO A 32 1.89 9.45 -4.16
C PRO A 32 1.22 9.29 -5.54
N ARG A 33 0.46 10.31 -5.93
CA ARG A 33 -0.20 10.42 -7.25
C ARG A 33 0.80 10.70 -8.36
N GLY A 34 0.44 10.31 -9.58
CA GLY A 34 1.29 10.49 -10.76
C GLY A 34 2.63 9.75 -10.62
N ARG A 35 2.66 8.65 -9.85
CA ARG A 35 3.85 7.84 -9.59
C ARG A 35 3.52 6.35 -9.60
N VAL A 36 4.57 5.55 -9.76
CA VAL A 36 4.53 4.10 -9.55
C VAL A 36 4.87 3.77 -8.10
N ALA A 37 4.07 2.90 -7.48
CA ALA A 37 4.35 2.27 -6.20
C ALA A 37 4.44 0.75 -6.35
N GLU A 38 5.23 0.10 -5.51
CA GLU A 38 5.29 -1.37 -5.43
C GLU A 38 5.03 -1.82 -4.00
N ILE A 39 4.06 -2.73 -3.83
CA ILE A 39 3.77 -3.42 -2.58
C ILE A 39 4.20 -4.87 -2.77
N PHE A 40 5.17 -5.32 -1.99
CA PHE A 40 5.72 -6.67 -2.13
C PHE A 40 5.93 -7.34 -0.78
N GLY A 41 6.02 -8.67 -0.78
CA GLY A 41 6.17 -9.45 0.44
C GLY A 41 5.72 -10.90 0.29
N PRO A 42 5.87 -11.71 1.35
CA PRO A 42 5.45 -13.11 1.35
C PRO A 42 3.96 -13.29 1.07
N GLU A 43 3.55 -14.51 0.76
CA GLU A 43 2.13 -14.88 0.69
C GLU A 43 1.44 -14.64 2.03
N GLY A 44 0.15 -14.26 1.99
CA GLY A 44 -0.63 -13.98 3.19
C GLY A 44 -0.16 -12.76 4.01
N SER A 45 0.71 -11.91 3.48
CA SER A 45 1.16 -10.69 4.18
C SER A 45 0.19 -9.51 4.13
N GLY A 46 -0.90 -9.62 3.36
CA GLY A 46 -1.92 -8.57 3.24
C GLY A 46 -1.73 -7.59 2.09
N LYS A 47 -0.95 -7.95 1.05
CA LYS A 47 -0.64 -7.06 -0.09
C LYS A 47 -1.91 -6.61 -0.83
N THR A 48 -2.74 -7.58 -1.21
CA THR A 48 -4.02 -7.35 -1.89
C THR A 48 -4.98 -6.57 -0.99
N THR A 49 -5.07 -6.89 0.30
CA THR A 49 -5.85 -6.12 1.28
C THR A 49 -5.43 -4.64 1.31
N LEU A 50 -4.13 -4.37 1.41
CA LEU A 50 -3.62 -2.99 1.41
C LEU A 50 -3.97 -2.27 0.09
N ALA A 51 -3.85 -2.94 -1.05
CA ALA A 51 -4.21 -2.36 -2.34
C ALA A 51 -5.72 -2.08 -2.46
N GLN A 52 -6.58 -2.97 -1.96
CA GLN A 52 -8.03 -2.76 -1.90
C GLN A 52 -8.39 -1.57 -0.99
N HIS A 53 -7.70 -1.39 0.14
CA HIS A 53 -7.86 -0.20 0.98
C HIS A 53 -7.44 1.08 0.27
N ILE A 54 -6.36 1.06 -0.52
CA ILE A 54 -5.95 2.21 -1.34
C ILE A 54 -7.02 2.55 -2.39
N ILE A 55 -7.60 1.53 -3.04
CA ILE A 55 -8.73 1.71 -3.97
C ILE A 55 -9.93 2.33 -3.26
N ALA A 56 -10.33 1.78 -2.11
CA ALA A 56 -11.46 2.28 -1.33
C ALA A 56 -11.25 3.76 -0.92
N GLN A 57 -10.03 4.15 -0.56
CA GLN A 57 -9.71 5.55 -0.23
C GLN A 57 -9.79 6.45 -1.47
N ALA A 58 -9.30 6.01 -2.63
CA ALA A 58 -9.45 6.77 -3.87
C ALA A 58 -10.93 6.98 -4.24
N GLN A 59 -11.75 5.95 -4.13
CA GLN A 59 -13.20 6.03 -4.38
C GLN A 59 -13.90 6.98 -3.40
N LYS A 60 -13.54 6.94 -2.11
CA LYS A 60 -14.05 7.90 -1.11
C LYS A 60 -13.67 9.35 -1.41
N MET A 61 -12.56 9.56 -2.12
CA MET A 61 -12.16 10.89 -2.62
C MET A 61 -12.88 11.29 -3.92
N GLY A 62 -13.85 10.48 -4.40
CA GLY A 62 -14.63 10.73 -5.60
C GLY A 62 -13.93 10.32 -6.90
N GLU A 63 -12.91 9.47 -6.83
CA GLU A 63 -12.13 9.06 -7.99
C GLU A 63 -12.47 7.65 -8.48
N LYS A 64 -12.35 7.45 -9.79
CA LYS A 64 -12.45 6.11 -10.38
C LYS A 64 -11.18 5.31 -10.11
N ALA A 65 -11.37 4.01 -9.91
CA ALA A 65 -10.29 3.06 -9.70
C ALA A 65 -10.37 1.92 -10.72
N ALA A 66 -9.22 1.32 -11.03
CA ALA A 66 -9.14 0.12 -11.84
C ALA A 66 -8.30 -0.96 -11.17
N TYR A 67 -8.70 -2.22 -11.37
CA TYR A 67 -8.02 -3.41 -10.91
C TYR A 67 -7.72 -4.32 -12.09
N ILE A 68 -6.44 -4.57 -12.33
CA ILE A 68 -5.96 -5.50 -13.36
C ILE A 68 -5.58 -6.78 -12.64
N ASP A 69 -6.50 -7.74 -12.64
CA ASP A 69 -6.42 -9.02 -11.94
C ASP A 69 -5.82 -10.07 -12.88
N VAL A 70 -4.49 -10.15 -12.88
CA VAL A 70 -3.73 -11.13 -13.66
C VAL A 70 -3.60 -12.46 -12.91
N GLU A 71 -3.77 -12.46 -11.59
CA GLU A 71 -3.80 -13.69 -10.79
C GLU A 71 -5.17 -14.40 -10.82
N HIS A 72 -6.22 -13.77 -11.38
CA HIS A 72 -7.61 -14.26 -11.36
C HIS A 72 -8.09 -14.64 -9.96
N ALA A 73 -7.66 -13.89 -8.95
CA ALA A 73 -7.79 -14.24 -7.54
C ALA A 73 -8.56 -13.20 -6.72
N LEU A 74 -9.10 -12.15 -7.36
CA LEU A 74 -9.85 -11.12 -6.65
C LEU A 74 -11.17 -11.69 -6.10
N ASP A 75 -11.35 -11.64 -4.78
CA ASP A 75 -12.62 -11.91 -4.11
C ASP A 75 -13.44 -10.61 -3.98
N PRO A 76 -14.56 -10.44 -4.71
CA PRO A 76 -15.40 -9.25 -4.63
C PRO A 76 -15.98 -9.04 -3.23
N LYS A 77 -16.31 -10.12 -2.51
CA LYS A 77 -16.89 -10.02 -1.17
C LYS A 77 -15.90 -9.40 -0.21
N TYR A 78 -14.66 -9.87 -0.22
CA TYR A 78 -13.61 -9.31 0.63
C TYR A 78 -13.21 -7.90 0.19
N ALA A 79 -13.20 -7.59 -1.11
CA ALA A 79 -12.99 -6.23 -1.58
C ALA A 79 -14.06 -5.26 -1.04
N SER A 80 -15.33 -5.67 -1.04
CA SER A 80 -16.41 -4.90 -0.42
C SER A 80 -16.22 -4.71 1.09
N THR A 81 -15.76 -5.75 1.80
CA THR A 81 -15.36 -5.66 3.21
C THR A 81 -14.28 -4.61 3.45
N CYS A 82 -13.30 -4.48 2.56
CA CYS A 82 -12.26 -3.44 2.60
C CYS A 82 -12.80 -2.03 2.27
N GLY A 83 -14.09 -1.92 1.91
CA GLY A 83 -14.77 -0.66 1.58
C GLY A 83 -14.69 -0.27 0.12
N VAL A 84 -14.33 -1.18 -0.78
CA VAL A 84 -14.33 -0.94 -2.23
C VAL A 84 -15.77 -0.88 -2.74
N ASN A 85 -16.10 0.18 -3.47
CA ASN A 85 -17.34 0.26 -4.23
C ASN A 85 -17.22 -0.60 -5.49
N LEU A 86 -17.86 -1.78 -5.48
CA LEU A 86 -17.78 -2.74 -6.57
C LEU A 86 -18.46 -2.27 -7.84
N ASP A 87 -19.52 -1.46 -7.73
CA ASP A 87 -20.30 -0.99 -8.89
C ASP A 87 -19.51 -0.01 -9.77
N GLU A 88 -18.54 0.68 -9.17
CA GLU A 88 -17.70 1.68 -9.83
C GLU A 88 -16.28 1.21 -10.12
N LEU A 89 -15.90 0.03 -9.63
CA LEU A 89 -14.55 -0.52 -9.85
C LEU A 89 -14.45 -1.07 -11.27
N LEU A 90 -13.53 -0.52 -12.06
CA LEU A 90 -13.16 -1.12 -13.34
C LEU A 90 -12.30 -2.35 -13.09
N ILE A 91 -12.68 -3.50 -13.61
CA ILE A 91 -11.89 -4.74 -13.52
C ILE A 91 -11.49 -5.20 -14.91
N SER A 92 -10.26 -5.68 -15.04
CA SER A 92 -9.77 -6.36 -16.23
C SER A 92 -9.04 -7.63 -15.83
N GLN A 93 -9.31 -8.71 -16.55
CA GLN A 93 -8.67 -10.02 -16.40
C GLN A 93 -7.98 -10.39 -17.73
N PRO A 94 -6.79 -9.84 -17.98
CA PRO A 94 -6.08 -10.01 -19.24
C PRO A 94 -5.43 -11.40 -19.35
N ASP A 95 -5.28 -11.89 -20.57
CA ASP A 95 -4.67 -13.20 -20.82
C ASP A 95 -3.13 -13.14 -20.85
N THR A 96 -2.57 -11.96 -21.14
CA THR A 96 -1.11 -11.78 -21.30
C THR A 96 -0.56 -10.58 -20.55
N GLY A 97 0.73 -10.62 -20.22
CA GLY A 97 1.43 -9.50 -19.59
C GLY A 97 1.46 -8.24 -20.46
N GLU A 98 1.60 -8.39 -21.78
CA GLU A 98 1.52 -7.28 -22.73
C GLU A 98 0.16 -6.60 -22.70
N GLU A 99 -0.92 -7.38 -22.71
CA GLU A 99 -2.29 -6.89 -22.65
C GLU A 99 -2.56 -6.16 -21.32
N ALA A 100 -2.20 -6.78 -20.20
CA ALA A 100 -2.33 -6.18 -18.87
C ALA A 100 -1.67 -4.79 -18.80
N LEU A 101 -0.44 -4.68 -19.29
CA LEU A 101 0.32 -3.44 -19.27
C LEU A 101 -0.18 -2.43 -20.31
N GLY A 102 -0.73 -2.89 -21.43
CA GLY A 102 -1.39 -2.07 -22.44
C GLY A 102 -2.66 -1.42 -21.91
N ILE A 103 -3.53 -2.19 -21.24
CA ILE A 103 -4.74 -1.70 -20.58
C ILE A 103 -4.38 -0.67 -19.51
N ALA A 104 -3.38 -0.95 -18.68
CA ALA A 104 -2.89 0.03 -17.70
C ALA A 104 -2.46 1.35 -18.36
N GLU A 105 -1.77 1.28 -19.50
CA GLU A 105 -1.28 2.45 -20.23
C GLU A 105 -2.43 3.29 -20.83
N GLU A 106 -3.44 2.64 -21.40
CA GLU A 106 -4.64 3.30 -21.92
C GLU A 106 -5.43 3.99 -20.80
N LEU A 107 -5.63 3.30 -19.68
CA LEU A 107 -6.32 3.87 -18.51
C LEU A 107 -5.57 5.07 -17.93
N VAL A 108 -4.24 5.03 -17.83
CA VAL A 108 -3.43 6.20 -17.43
C VAL A 108 -3.60 7.35 -18.42
N ARG A 109 -3.49 7.09 -19.73
CA ARG A 109 -3.62 8.13 -20.77
C ARG A 109 -4.99 8.79 -20.80
N SER A 110 -6.04 8.09 -20.38
CA SER A 110 -7.39 8.67 -20.29
C SER A 110 -7.49 9.82 -19.27
N ALA A 111 -6.55 9.87 -18.30
CA ALA A 111 -6.56 10.78 -17.15
C ALA A 111 -7.85 10.74 -16.31
N ALA A 112 -8.71 9.74 -16.51
CA ALA A 112 -10.00 9.58 -15.82
C ALA A 112 -9.91 8.68 -14.58
N ILE A 113 -8.78 8.00 -14.38
CA ILE A 113 -8.58 7.02 -13.31
C ILE A 113 -7.61 7.57 -12.26
N GLY A 114 -8.03 7.61 -11.00
CA GLY A 114 -7.22 8.08 -9.88
C GLY A 114 -6.19 7.05 -9.41
N VAL A 115 -6.55 5.76 -9.45
CA VAL A 115 -5.66 4.65 -9.07
C VAL A 115 -5.85 3.41 -9.93
N ILE A 116 -4.74 2.77 -10.30
CA ILE A 116 -4.72 1.47 -10.97
C ILE A 116 -3.89 0.51 -10.12
N VAL A 117 -4.47 -0.64 -9.78
CA VAL A 117 -3.76 -1.75 -9.13
C VAL A 117 -3.52 -2.86 -10.15
N ILE A 118 -2.30 -3.38 -10.19
CA ILE A 118 -1.93 -4.55 -11.01
C ILE A 118 -1.53 -5.68 -10.07
N ASP A 119 -2.34 -6.75 -10.02
CA ASP A 119 -2.15 -7.91 -9.16
C ASP A 119 -1.99 -9.19 -10.01
N SER A 120 -0.78 -9.76 -10.16
CA SER A 120 0.52 -9.29 -9.67
C SER A 120 1.58 -9.36 -10.75
N VAL A 121 2.71 -8.71 -10.51
CA VAL A 121 3.86 -8.70 -11.45
C VAL A 121 4.33 -10.11 -11.78
N ALA A 122 4.24 -11.04 -10.83
CA ALA A 122 4.67 -12.41 -11.06
C ALA A 122 3.83 -13.11 -12.15
N ALA A 123 2.55 -12.74 -12.27
CA ALA A 123 1.60 -13.28 -13.24
C ALA A 123 1.60 -12.53 -14.58
N LEU A 124 2.41 -11.47 -14.76
CA LEU A 124 2.58 -10.81 -16.05
C LEU A 124 3.43 -11.68 -16.99
N VAL A 125 2.85 -12.77 -17.49
CA VAL A 125 3.51 -13.73 -18.36
C VAL A 125 3.46 -13.22 -19.81
N PRO A 126 4.60 -13.07 -20.49
CA PRO A 126 4.63 -12.63 -21.88
C PRO A 126 3.89 -13.61 -22.79
N LYS A 127 3.23 -13.09 -23.84
CA LYS A 127 2.48 -13.91 -24.81
C LYS A 127 3.28 -15.10 -25.37
N ALA A 128 4.55 -14.88 -25.73
CA ALA A 128 5.39 -15.95 -26.27
C ALA A 128 5.66 -17.08 -25.28
N GLU A 129 5.68 -16.79 -23.96
CA GLU A 129 5.83 -17.81 -22.92
C GLU A 129 4.54 -18.62 -22.70
N ILE A 130 3.37 -18.01 -22.93
CA ILE A 130 2.06 -18.69 -22.86
C ILE A 130 1.85 -19.61 -24.07
N GLU A 131 2.28 -19.16 -25.26
CA GLU A 131 2.15 -19.93 -26.51
C GLU A 131 3.25 -21.00 -26.68
N GLY A 132 4.34 -20.92 -25.91
CA GLY A 132 5.45 -21.87 -25.92
C GLY A 132 5.15 -23.16 -25.16
N ASP A 133 5.99 -24.18 -25.39
CA ASP A 133 5.85 -25.46 -24.70
C ASP A 133 6.47 -25.42 -23.29
N MET A 134 5.92 -26.22 -22.37
CA MET A 134 6.50 -26.35 -21.03
C MET A 134 7.95 -26.86 -21.11
N GLY A 135 8.88 -26.05 -20.63
CA GLY A 135 10.32 -26.35 -20.67
C GLY A 135 11.10 -25.53 -21.70
N ASP A 136 10.41 -24.76 -22.55
CA ASP A 136 11.09 -23.85 -23.46
C ASP A 136 11.85 -22.74 -22.73
N SER A 137 13.04 -22.41 -23.23
CA SER A 137 13.93 -21.44 -22.60
C SER A 137 13.56 -20.02 -22.98
N HIS A 138 12.85 -19.32 -22.10
CA HIS A 138 12.40 -17.93 -22.30
C HIS A 138 13.17 -16.95 -21.39
N VAL A 139 14.50 -16.95 -21.50
CA VAL A 139 15.37 -16.23 -20.55
C VAL A 139 15.10 -14.73 -20.54
N GLY A 140 14.61 -14.23 -19.41
CA GLY A 140 14.49 -12.80 -19.12
C GLY A 140 13.39 -12.07 -19.92
N LEU A 141 12.46 -12.80 -20.53
CA LEU A 141 11.40 -12.22 -21.36
C LEU A 141 10.51 -11.26 -20.55
N GLN A 142 10.03 -11.70 -19.38
CA GLN A 142 9.25 -10.86 -18.46
C GLN A 142 10.02 -9.59 -18.03
N ALA A 143 11.32 -9.69 -17.75
CA ALA A 143 12.12 -8.54 -17.35
C ALA A 143 12.27 -7.50 -18.47
N ARG A 144 12.35 -7.95 -19.73
CA ARG A 144 12.36 -7.07 -20.90
C ARG A 144 11.01 -6.40 -21.12
N LEU A 145 9.92 -7.16 -21.02
CA LEU A 145 8.54 -6.65 -21.08
C LEU A 145 8.35 -5.53 -20.05
N MET A 146 8.63 -5.79 -18.78
CA MET A 146 8.52 -4.81 -17.70
C MET A 146 9.38 -3.56 -17.95
N SER A 147 10.60 -3.73 -18.47
CA SER A 147 11.50 -2.60 -18.76
C SER A 147 10.97 -1.69 -19.86
N GLN A 148 10.36 -2.26 -20.91
CA GLN A 148 9.76 -1.51 -22.00
C GLN A 148 8.45 -0.84 -21.58
N ALA A 149 7.56 -1.59 -20.92
CA ALA A 149 6.28 -1.09 -20.47
C ALA A 149 6.43 0.04 -19.45
N LEU A 150 7.26 -0.14 -18.41
CA LEU A 150 7.46 0.90 -17.40
C LEU A 150 8.08 2.19 -17.97
N ARG A 151 8.92 2.08 -19.00
CA ARG A 151 9.46 3.26 -19.69
C ARG A 151 8.36 4.11 -20.34
N LYS A 152 7.37 3.46 -20.96
CA LYS A 152 6.22 4.15 -21.57
C LYS A 152 5.20 4.62 -20.53
N LEU A 153 4.85 3.74 -19.59
CA LEU A 153 3.91 4.00 -18.51
C LEU A 153 4.35 5.20 -17.67
N THR A 154 5.60 5.24 -17.22
CA THR A 154 6.06 6.32 -16.32
C THR A 154 6.03 7.71 -16.94
N ALA A 155 6.24 7.82 -18.26
CA ALA A 155 6.09 9.08 -18.97
C ALA A 155 4.63 9.57 -18.93
N SER A 156 3.66 8.67 -19.16
CA SER A 156 2.23 8.99 -19.12
C SER A 156 1.73 9.25 -17.70
N ILE A 157 2.20 8.44 -16.74
CA ILE A 157 1.87 8.57 -15.31
C ILE A 157 2.30 9.95 -14.78
N GLY A 158 3.50 10.43 -15.14
CA GLY A 158 4.00 11.73 -14.68
C GLY A 158 3.23 12.94 -15.23
N GLN A 159 2.41 12.76 -16.27
CA GLN A 159 1.54 13.80 -16.84
C GLN A 159 0.11 13.75 -16.30
N THR A 160 -0.22 12.72 -15.51
CA THR A 160 -1.55 12.47 -14.97
C THR A 160 -1.52 12.45 -13.44
N ARG A 161 -2.69 12.40 -12.81
CA ARG A 161 -2.82 12.22 -11.35
C ARG A 161 -2.96 10.76 -10.94
N THR A 162 -2.80 9.82 -11.88
CA THR A 162 -3.02 8.39 -11.66
C THR A 162 -1.88 7.81 -10.83
N ALA A 163 -2.21 7.21 -9.68
CA ALA A 163 -1.28 6.36 -8.94
C ALA A 163 -1.34 4.93 -9.52
N VAL A 164 -0.19 4.35 -9.86
CA VAL A 164 -0.12 2.96 -10.34
C VAL A 164 0.58 2.10 -9.30
N VAL A 165 -0.14 1.14 -8.74
CA VAL A 165 0.31 0.26 -7.67
C VAL A 165 0.51 -1.15 -8.23
N PHE A 166 1.75 -1.63 -8.20
CA PHE A 166 2.07 -3.01 -8.52
C PHE A 166 2.11 -3.85 -7.25
N ILE A 167 1.39 -4.97 -7.23
CA ILE A 167 1.59 -6.01 -6.24
C ILE A 167 2.67 -6.96 -6.75
N ASN A 168 3.55 -7.39 -5.86
CA ASN A 168 4.61 -8.33 -6.21
C ASN A 168 4.84 -9.37 -5.11
N GLN A 169 5.36 -10.53 -5.51
CA GLN A 169 5.69 -11.62 -4.61
C GLN A 169 7.20 -11.63 -4.33
N LEU A 170 7.59 -12.24 -3.21
CA LEU A 170 9.00 -12.58 -2.98
C LEU A 170 9.33 -13.93 -3.61
N ARG A 171 10.54 -14.03 -4.15
CA ARG A 171 11.19 -15.26 -4.62
C ARG A 171 12.60 -15.30 -4.03
N GLU A 172 13.19 -16.48 -3.97
CA GLU A 172 14.58 -16.63 -3.57
C GLU A 172 15.49 -16.79 -4.80
N LYS A 173 16.62 -16.08 -4.80
CA LYS A 173 17.64 -16.26 -5.82
C LYS A 173 18.52 -17.45 -5.48
N VAL A 174 18.42 -18.51 -6.29
CA VAL A 174 19.26 -19.72 -6.16
C VAL A 174 20.74 -19.33 -6.25
N GLY A 175 21.56 -19.92 -5.37
CA GLY A 175 23.02 -19.77 -5.36
C GLY A 175 23.58 -18.59 -4.56
N VAL A 176 22.74 -17.84 -3.83
CA VAL A 176 23.21 -16.80 -2.89
C VAL A 176 23.58 -17.47 -1.55
N MET A 177 24.88 -17.58 -1.26
CA MET A 177 25.39 -18.14 0.01
C MET A 177 25.58 -17.10 1.14
N PHE A 178 25.64 -15.80 0.78
CA PHE A 178 25.81 -14.70 1.73
C PHE A 178 24.90 -13.51 1.36
N GLY A 179 24.28 -12.89 2.36
CA GLY A 179 23.34 -11.77 2.18
C GLY A 179 21.87 -12.20 2.10
N ASN A 180 20.97 -11.27 1.77
CA ASN A 180 19.54 -11.56 1.62
C ASN A 180 19.28 -12.20 0.23
N PRO A 181 18.78 -13.45 0.15
CA PRO A 181 18.47 -14.11 -1.12
C PRO A 181 17.16 -13.62 -1.76
N GLU A 182 16.32 -12.88 -1.04
CA GLU A 182 15.01 -12.46 -1.49
C GLU A 182 15.09 -11.45 -2.66
N VAL A 183 14.33 -11.75 -3.71
CA VAL A 183 14.18 -10.93 -4.91
C VAL A 183 12.71 -10.84 -5.30
N THR A 184 12.39 -9.88 -6.17
CA THR A 184 11.04 -9.69 -6.71
C THR A 184 11.05 -10.03 -8.21
N PRO A 185 10.02 -10.74 -8.73
CA PRO A 185 9.79 -10.97 -10.16
C PRO A 185 9.74 -9.69 -11.01
N GLY A 186 9.81 -9.85 -12.34
CA GLY A 186 9.76 -8.73 -13.29
C GLY A 186 11.09 -7.99 -13.51
N GLY A 187 12.20 -8.55 -13.05
CA GLY A 187 13.54 -7.97 -13.20
C GLY A 187 13.78 -6.75 -12.30
N ARG A 188 14.66 -5.83 -12.73
CA ARG A 188 15.06 -4.66 -11.92
C ARG A 188 14.28 -3.38 -12.24
N ALA A 189 13.56 -3.33 -13.35
CA ALA A 189 12.94 -2.10 -13.85
C ALA A 189 11.97 -1.49 -12.83
N LEU A 190 11.04 -2.28 -12.29
CA LEU A 190 10.07 -1.82 -11.30
C LEU A 190 10.77 -1.21 -10.08
N LYS A 191 11.83 -1.85 -9.57
CA LYS A 191 12.61 -1.33 -8.44
C LYS A 191 13.14 0.08 -8.69
N PHE A 192 13.52 0.43 -9.93
CA PHE A 192 14.04 1.75 -10.27
C PHE A 192 12.94 2.79 -10.53
N TYR A 193 11.89 2.38 -11.26
CA TYR A 193 10.76 3.26 -11.62
C TYR A 193 9.83 3.57 -10.46
N SER A 194 9.63 2.64 -9.51
CA SER A 194 8.83 2.89 -8.32
C SER A 194 9.38 4.06 -7.52
N SER A 195 8.52 5.02 -7.18
CA SER A 195 8.83 6.11 -6.26
C SER A 195 8.77 5.64 -4.81
N VAL A 196 7.85 4.73 -4.52
CA VAL A 196 7.69 4.12 -3.21
C VAL A 196 7.73 2.60 -3.36
N ARG A 197 8.42 1.92 -2.44
CA ARG A 197 8.39 0.45 -2.33
C ARG A 197 8.12 0.07 -0.89
N ILE A 198 7.14 -0.81 -0.68
CA ILE A 198 6.67 -1.23 0.64
C ILE A 198 6.88 -2.75 0.76
N ASP A 199 7.75 -3.17 1.68
CA ASP A 199 7.91 -4.56 2.09
C ASP A 199 6.91 -4.87 3.20
N LEU A 200 5.93 -5.72 2.91
CA LEU A 200 4.82 -6.06 3.78
C LEU A 200 4.99 -7.48 4.33
N ARG A 201 5.05 -7.63 5.65
CA ARG A 201 5.25 -8.93 6.31
C ARG A 201 4.31 -9.13 7.48
N ARG A 202 3.75 -10.34 7.58
CA ARG A 202 3.04 -10.78 8.78
C ARG A 202 4.02 -10.88 9.96
N ILE A 203 3.63 -10.33 11.10
CA ILE A 203 4.37 -10.42 12.37
C ILE A 203 3.76 -11.49 13.25
N GLU A 204 2.46 -11.38 13.52
CA GLU A 204 1.74 -12.24 14.45
C GLU A 204 0.29 -12.45 14.01
N THR A 205 -0.30 -13.57 14.42
CA THR A 205 -1.72 -13.85 14.25
C THR A 205 -2.49 -13.31 15.45
N ILE A 206 -3.49 -12.49 15.19
CA ILE A 206 -4.40 -11.96 16.20
C ILE A 206 -5.47 -13.03 16.48
N LYS A 207 -5.65 -13.40 17.75
CA LYS A 207 -6.59 -14.44 18.17
C LYS A 207 -7.59 -13.91 19.19
N GLN A 208 -8.84 -14.36 19.07
CA GLN A 208 -9.86 -14.21 20.10
C GLN A 208 -10.16 -15.60 20.67
N GLY A 209 -9.66 -15.87 21.88
CA GLY A 209 -9.63 -17.23 22.42
C GLY A 209 -8.74 -18.14 21.56
N THR A 210 -9.33 -19.17 20.95
CA THR A 210 -8.63 -20.12 20.06
C THR A 210 -8.73 -19.77 18.58
N VAL A 211 -9.62 -18.84 18.20
CA VAL A 211 -9.91 -18.51 16.80
C VAL A 211 -9.00 -17.40 16.31
N ALA A 212 -8.37 -17.59 15.14
CA ALA A 212 -7.63 -16.53 14.46
C ALA A 212 -8.61 -15.55 13.81
N VAL A 213 -8.55 -14.27 14.21
CA VAL A 213 -9.47 -13.21 13.76
C VAL A 213 -8.79 -12.15 12.91
N GLY A 214 -7.45 -12.15 12.87
CA GLY A 214 -6.70 -11.20 12.08
C GLY A 214 -5.20 -11.46 12.14
N THR A 215 -4.44 -10.50 11.64
CA THR A 215 -2.99 -10.57 11.54
C THR A 215 -2.42 -9.18 11.78
N ARG A 216 -1.39 -9.08 12.63
CA ARG A 216 -0.59 -7.87 12.71
C ARG A 216 0.49 -7.91 11.64
N VAL A 217 0.63 -6.81 10.92
CA VAL A 217 1.50 -6.69 9.75
C VAL A 217 2.49 -5.55 9.97
N ARG A 218 3.72 -5.76 9.53
CA ARG A 218 4.76 -4.73 9.42
C ARG A 218 4.88 -4.31 7.96
N ALA A 219 4.76 -3.02 7.71
CA ALA A 219 5.09 -2.39 6.44
C ALA A 219 6.40 -1.61 6.58
N LYS A 220 7.42 -1.96 5.82
CA LYS A 220 8.69 -1.22 5.75
C LYS A 220 8.79 -0.47 4.42
N VAL A 221 8.96 0.85 4.49
CA VAL A 221 9.15 1.69 3.31
C VAL A 221 10.61 1.58 2.84
N VAL A 222 10.93 0.53 2.07
CA VAL A 222 12.32 0.24 1.64
C VAL A 222 12.83 1.19 0.56
N LYS A 223 11.94 1.97 -0.07
CA LYS A 223 12.28 3.04 -0.99
C LYS A 223 11.23 4.14 -0.90
N ASN A 224 11.67 5.39 -0.86
CA ASN A 224 10.81 6.56 -0.91
C ASN A 224 11.55 7.68 -1.65
N LYS A 225 10.94 8.23 -2.71
CA LYS A 225 11.45 9.37 -3.49
C LYS A 225 10.74 10.69 -3.17
N VAL A 226 9.77 10.68 -2.26
CA VAL A 226 8.93 11.85 -1.94
C VAL A 226 9.03 12.26 -0.47
N ALA A 227 9.60 11.41 0.38
CA ALA A 227 9.98 11.70 1.76
C ALA A 227 11.15 10.77 2.19
N PRO A 228 11.72 10.93 3.39
CA PRO A 228 12.77 10.02 3.89
C PRO A 228 12.34 8.54 3.89
N PRO A 229 13.17 7.62 3.37
CA PRO A 229 12.88 6.18 3.35
C PRO A 229 13.16 5.48 4.69
N PHE A 230 12.96 4.17 4.71
CA PHE A 230 13.31 3.21 5.79
C PHE A 230 12.49 3.28 7.07
N ARG A 231 11.46 4.12 7.11
CA ARG A 231 10.45 4.08 8.16
C ARG A 231 9.65 2.78 8.12
N THR A 232 9.17 2.37 9.29
CA THR A 232 8.33 1.18 9.47
C THR A 232 7.01 1.58 10.10
N ALA A 233 5.95 0.93 9.66
CA ALA A 233 4.62 1.01 10.25
C ALA A 233 4.16 -0.39 10.65
N GLU A 234 3.38 -0.46 11.72
CA GLU A 234 2.67 -1.67 12.11
C GLU A 234 1.19 -1.37 12.22
N PHE A 235 0.36 -2.30 11.75
CA PHE A 235 -1.09 -2.21 11.81
C PHE A 235 -1.71 -3.59 11.75
N ASP A 236 -2.98 -3.67 12.14
CA ASP A 236 -3.75 -4.90 12.16
C ASP A 236 -4.59 -5.01 10.89
N ILE A 237 -4.60 -6.20 10.29
CA ILE A 237 -5.53 -6.62 9.25
C ILE A 237 -6.47 -7.65 9.85
N MET A 238 -7.73 -7.28 10.04
CA MET A 238 -8.80 -8.16 10.51
C MET A 238 -9.43 -8.90 9.33
N PHE A 239 -9.82 -10.16 9.53
CA PHE A 239 -10.39 -10.97 8.45
C PHE A 239 -11.80 -10.53 8.06
N ASP A 240 -12.51 -9.87 8.95
CA ASP A 240 -13.89 -9.42 8.79
C ASP A 240 -14.03 -7.94 8.43
N SER A 241 -12.99 -7.13 8.59
CA SER A 241 -13.05 -5.67 8.37
C SER A 241 -11.84 -5.05 7.67
N GLY A 242 -10.83 -5.84 7.29
CA GLY A 242 -9.59 -5.33 6.69
C GLY A 242 -8.72 -4.55 7.70
N ILE A 243 -8.05 -3.49 7.25
CA ILE A 243 -7.15 -2.67 8.07
C ILE A 243 -7.95 -1.98 9.20
N SER A 244 -7.58 -2.26 10.45
CA SER A 244 -8.23 -1.66 11.62
C SER A 244 -7.72 -0.24 11.89
N ARG A 245 -8.51 0.77 11.52
CA ARG A 245 -8.19 2.18 11.78
C ARG A 245 -8.08 2.47 13.27
N GLU A 246 -9.05 2.03 14.05
CA GLU A 246 -9.14 2.29 15.50
C GLU A 246 -8.00 1.60 16.24
N GLY A 247 -7.63 0.38 15.84
CA GLY A 247 -6.44 -0.30 16.38
C GLY A 247 -5.17 0.52 16.14
N ASN A 248 -5.04 1.13 14.97
CA ASN A 248 -3.90 1.96 14.63
C ASN A 248 -3.89 3.29 15.43
N LEU A 249 -5.05 3.90 15.66
CA LEU A 249 -5.19 5.10 16.50
C LEU A 249 -4.79 4.83 17.95
N ILE A 250 -5.20 3.70 18.52
CA ILE A 250 -4.81 3.33 19.89
C ILE A 250 -3.30 3.14 19.99
N ASP A 251 -2.70 2.36 19.08
CA ASP A 251 -1.28 2.06 19.13
C ASP A 251 -0.42 3.33 18.94
N LEU A 252 -0.76 4.14 17.93
CA LEU A 252 -0.06 5.39 17.65
C LEU A 252 -0.29 6.44 18.73
N GLY A 253 -1.51 6.52 19.27
CA GLY A 253 -1.85 7.44 20.34
C GLY A 253 -1.05 7.14 21.59
N VAL A 254 -0.83 5.86 21.92
CA VAL A 254 0.05 5.47 23.03
C VAL A 254 1.51 5.80 22.71
N SER A 255 2.01 5.48 21.52
CA SER A 255 3.42 5.75 21.17
C SER A 255 3.76 7.24 21.06
N SER A 256 2.76 8.08 20.78
CA SER A 256 2.90 9.55 20.69
C SER A 256 2.44 10.28 21.96
N GLU A 257 2.15 9.54 23.04
CA GLU A 257 1.69 10.06 24.32
C GLU A 257 0.36 10.85 24.29
N VAL A 258 -0.37 10.81 23.17
CA VAL A 258 -1.72 11.38 23.02
C VAL A 258 -2.74 10.56 23.84
N ILE A 259 -2.56 9.24 23.90
CA ILE A 259 -3.36 8.32 24.71
C ILE A 259 -2.51 7.82 25.86
N ARG A 260 -2.98 8.04 27.09
CA ARG A 260 -2.33 7.55 28.30
C ARG A 260 -2.74 6.10 28.56
N LYS A 261 -1.75 5.23 28.77
CA LYS A 261 -1.94 3.84 29.21
C LYS A 261 -1.47 3.67 30.66
N ALA A 262 -2.40 3.32 31.55
CA ALA A 262 -2.12 3.02 32.96
C ALA A 262 -2.47 1.56 33.26
N GLY A 263 -1.47 0.69 33.25
CA GLY A 263 -1.67 -0.76 33.32
C GLY A 263 -2.49 -1.27 32.14
N ALA A 264 -3.69 -1.79 32.42
CA ALA A 264 -4.63 -2.24 31.40
C ALA A 264 -5.58 -1.14 30.90
N PHE A 265 -5.61 0.04 31.52
CA PHE A 265 -6.57 1.11 31.16
C PHE A 265 -5.99 2.09 30.14
N PHE A 266 -6.84 2.50 29.20
CA PHE A 266 -6.55 3.49 28.19
C PHE A 266 -7.43 4.73 28.42
N SER A 267 -6.83 5.91 28.37
CA SER A 267 -7.50 7.19 28.60
C SER A 267 -6.98 8.28 27.67
N TYR A 268 -7.86 9.17 27.26
CA TYR A 268 -7.56 10.35 26.46
C TYR A 268 -8.03 11.60 27.23
N GLY A 269 -7.08 12.40 27.72
CA GLY A 269 -7.39 13.42 28.73
C GLY A 269 -8.09 12.78 29.94
N ASP A 270 -9.28 13.29 30.27
CA ASP A 270 -10.13 12.75 31.35
C ASP A 270 -11.08 11.63 30.88
N ILE A 271 -11.14 11.36 29.56
CA ILE A 271 -12.03 10.36 28.98
C ILE A 271 -11.40 8.97 29.11
N ARG A 272 -12.12 8.04 29.73
CA ARG A 272 -11.70 6.64 29.81
C ARG A 272 -12.16 5.87 28.58
N LEU A 273 -11.22 5.48 27.74
CA LEU A 273 -11.49 4.75 26.49
C LEU A 273 -11.85 3.28 26.75
N GLY A 274 -11.25 2.65 27.77
CA GLY A 274 -11.58 1.27 28.11
C GLY A 274 -10.52 0.53 28.90
N GLN A 275 -10.83 -0.72 29.25
CA GLN A 275 -9.89 -1.68 29.83
C GLN A 275 -9.45 -2.67 28.76
N GLY A 276 -8.18 -2.63 28.39
CA GLY A 276 -7.62 -3.41 27.30
C GLY A 276 -7.81 -2.75 25.94
N ARG A 277 -6.98 -3.17 24.98
CA ARG A 277 -6.90 -2.62 23.63
C ARG A 277 -8.22 -2.77 22.86
N GLU A 278 -8.86 -3.94 22.94
CA GLU A 278 -10.13 -4.20 22.23
C GLU A 278 -11.29 -3.33 22.76
N SER A 279 -11.39 -3.13 24.08
CA SER A 279 -12.40 -2.22 24.65
C SER A 279 -12.19 -0.79 24.16
N ALA A 280 -10.95 -0.32 24.08
CA ALA A 280 -10.64 1.03 23.60
C ALA A 280 -10.92 1.18 22.10
N LYS A 281 -10.62 0.16 21.29
CA LYS A 281 -10.99 0.13 19.86
C LYS A 281 -12.50 0.26 19.66
N ASN A 282 -13.28 -0.53 20.39
CA ASN A 282 -14.74 -0.49 20.29
C ASN A 282 -15.30 0.86 20.73
N TYR A 283 -14.69 1.50 21.73
CA TYR A 283 -15.08 2.84 22.16
C TYR A 283 -14.84 3.88 21.06
N LEU A 284 -13.69 3.86 20.39
CA LEU A 284 -13.42 4.76 19.27
C LEU A 284 -14.32 4.48 18.06
N ALA A 285 -14.60 3.22 17.76
CA ALA A 285 -15.52 2.84 16.69
C ALA A 285 -16.95 3.38 16.92
N ALA A 286 -17.39 3.45 18.18
CA ALA A 286 -18.68 4.02 18.56
C ALA A 286 -18.68 5.56 18.64
N ASN A 287 -17.51 6.22 18.62
CA ASN A 287 -17.36 7.67 18.79
C ASN A 287 -16.44 8.25 17.69
N PRO A 288 -16.93 8.35 16.44
CA PRO A 288 -16.11 8.73 15.29
C PRO A 288 -15.52 10.14 15.38
N ASP A 289 -16.24 11.09 15.99
CA ASP A 289 -15.75 12.47 16.17
C ASP A 289 -14.52 12.50 17.08
N LEU A 290 -14.53 11.71 18.16
CA LEU A 290 -13.39 11.58 19.07
C LEU A 290 -12.22 10.86 18.39
N ALA A 291 -12.50 9.84 17.59
CA ALA A 291 -11.48 9.14 16.82
C ALA A 291 -10.79 10.08 15.82
N GLN A 292 -11.55 10.97 15.18
CA GLN A 292 -11.00 12.01 14.31
C GLN A 292 -10.14 13.03 15.08
N GLU A 293 -10.61 13.52 16.23
CA GLU A 293 -9.83 14.46 17.06
C GLU A 293 -8.47 13.85 17.47
N ILE A 294 -8.48 12.58 17.91
CA ILE A 294 -7.27 11.84 18.26
C ILE A 294 -6.35 11.69 17.04
N GLU A 295 -6.90 11.34 15.88
CA GLU A 295 -6.14 11.23 14.63
C GLU A 295 -5.43 12.55 14.27
N GLU A 296 -6.13 13.68 14.35
CA GLU A 296 -5.58 15.00 14.06
C GLU A 296 -4.42 15.35 15.01
N LYS A 297 -4.55 15.06 16.31
CA LYS A 297 -3.46 15.26 17.28
C LYS A 297 -2.26 14.34 17.01
N ILE A 298 -2.50 13.08 16.65
CA ILE A 298 -1.42 12.15 16.28
C ILE A 298 -0.68 12.67 15.04
N ARG A 299 -1.40 13.12 14.01
CA ARG A 299 -0.80 13.70 12.79
C ARG A 299 0.03 14.94 13.11
N ALA A 300 -0.47 15.83 13.96
CA ALA A 300 0.26 17.02 14.40
C ALA A 300 1.59 16.66 15.09
N SER A 301 1.57 15.71 16.03
CA SER A 301 2.79 15.25 16.72
C SER A 301 3.80 14.59 15.76
N ALA A 302 3.31 13.85 14.75
CA ALA A 302 4.15 13.20 13.76
C ALA A 302 4.89 14.19 12.84
N VAL A 303 4.25 15.32 12.49
CA VAL A 303 4.87 16.40 11.70
C VAL A 303 6.03 17.03 12.49
N THR A 304 5.84 17.29 13.79
CA THR A 304 6.89 17.84 14.65
C THR A 304 8.12 16.93 14.72
N LEU A 305 7.92 15.61 14.86
CA LEU A 305 9.01 14.62 14.86
C LEU A 305 9.76 14.57 13.52
N CYS A 306 9.08 14.82 12.40
CA CYS A 306 9.74 14.89 11.10
C CYS A 306 10.61 16.15 10.95
N SER A 307 10.17 17.29 11.49
CA SER A 307 10.90 18.56 11.37
C SER A 307 12.18 18.64 12.22
N ILE A 308 12.30 17.84 13.29
CA ILE A 308 13.47 17.84 14.17
C ILE A 308 14.64 17.03 13.56
N GLY A 309 14.37 16.11 12.62
CA GLY A 309 15.41 15.30 11.96
C GLY A 309 16.08 15.94 10.74
N ASP A 310 15.60 17.11 10.29
CA ASP A 310 16.16 17.86 9.15
C ASP A 310 17.15 18.96 9.58
N GLY A 311 17.50 19.01 10.87
CA GLY A 311 18.43 19.98 11.45
C GLY A 311 19.52 19.31 12.27
N ASP A 312 20.53 18.75 11.60
CA ASP A 312 21.91 18.59 12.07
C ASP A 312 22.85 18.44 10.85
#